data_AF-Q3BWS2-F1
#
_entry.id   AF-Q3BWS2-F1
#
_cell.length_a   1.000
_cell.length_b   1.000
_cell.length_c   1.000
_cell.angle_alpha   90.00
_cell.angle_beta   90.00
_cell.angle_gamma   90.00
#
_symmetry.space_group_name_H-M   'P 1'
#
loop_
_entity.id
_entity.type
_entity.pdbx_description
1 polymer ?
#
loop_
_entity_poly.entity_id
_entity_poly.type
_entity_poly.pdbx_seq_one_letter_code
_entity_poly.pdbx_strand_id
1 'polypeptide(L)'
;MIDMVLGVIILVSALLGLLRGFVAIVVGTLSWLLAGWATFMFGGAAARWLADGKHPSATESFGGYAMVFVGVLISVAVIGMVIRAGVDAIKLGGTDRMLGFGLGVVRGAFLASVLVLLMGFTPLPREPAWRQSVLLPMLQPGAGWMRAQLPAWRMPSMEMPSMELGNLPTELGKLPSAGDNTDLGKALGGSGLSDTITRALGNPGKTAGDGRDPTQAMPANIDPAQVRGGESDPARVESQGQARPPSQ
;
A
#
# COMPACT_ATOMS: atom_id res chain seq x y z
N MET A 1 -12.21 -17.00 16.11
CA MET A 1 -12.50 -15.57 15.86
C MET A 1 -12.96 -15.31 14.43
N ILE A 2 -12.26 -15.83 13.41
CA ILE A 2 -12.62 -15.59 12.00
C ILE A 2 -13.99 -16.20 11.61
N ASP A 3 -14.36 -17.36 12.18
CA ASP A 3 -15.71 -17.93 12.02
C ASP A 3 -16.83 -16.98 12.49
N MET A 4 -16.63 -16.23 13.57
CA MET A 4 -17.62 -15.26 14.04
C MET A 4 -17.81 -14.13 13.04
N VAL A 5 -16.73 -13.63 12.43
CA VAL A 5 -16.79 -12.57 11.41
C VAL A 5 -17.52 -13.08 10.16
N LEU A 6 -17.12 -14.25 9.65
CA LEU A 6 -17.74 -14.85 8.46
C LEU A 6 -19.22 -15.19 8.73
N GLY A 7 -19.51 -15.74 9.90
CA GLY A 7 -20.87 -16.04 10.35
C GLY A 7 -21.74 -14.79 10.45
N VAL A 8 -21.23 -13.70 11.02
CA VAL A 8 -21.94 -12.41 11.08
C VAL A 8 -22.21 -11.85 9.69
N ILE A 9 -21.26 -11.91 8.76
CA ILE A 9 -21.45 -11.42 7.38
C ILE A 9 -22.57 -12.20 6.67
N ILE A 10 -22.55 -13.54 6.79
CA ILE A 10 -23.57 -14.41 6.18
C ILE A 10 -24.92 -14.17 6.85
N LEU A 11 -24.96 -14.12 8.19
CA LEU A 11 -26.19 -13.92 8.96
C LEU A 11 -26.82 -12.56 8.66
N VAL A 12 -26.04 -11.49 8.66
CA VAL A 12 -26.52 -10.14 8.31
C VAL A 12 -27.00 -10.11 6.87
N SER A 13 -26.28 -10.72 5.92
CA SER A 13 -26.74 -10.77 4.52
C SER A 13 -28.03 -11.57 4.36
N ALA A 14 -28.16 -12.69 5.06
CA ALA A 14 -29.35 -13.53 5.05
C ALA A 14 -30.55 -12.81 5.69
N LEU A 15 -30.33 -12.14 6.83
CA LEU A 15 -31.36 -11.37 7.52
C LEU A 15 -31.79 -10.17 6.68
N LEU A 16 -30.85 -9.42 6.11
CA LEU A 16 -31.17 -8.34 5.17
C LEU A 16 -31.95 -8.86 3.97
N GLY A 17 -31.63 -10.06 3.48
CA GLY A 17 -32.38 -10.68 2.40
C GLY A 17 -33.80 -11.10 2.78
N LEU A 18 -33.98 -11.62 4.00
CA LEU A 18 -35.29 -11.92 4.57
C LEU A 18 -36.14 -10.66 4.78
N LEU A 19 -35.52 -9.57 5.25
CA LEU A 19 -36.19 -8.30 5.54
C LEU A 19 -36.52 -7.51 4.27
N ARG A 20 -35.61 -7.44 3.29
CA ARG A 20 -35.82 -6.73 2.03
C ARG A 20 -36.62 -7.54 1.01
N GLY A 21 -36.58 -8.87 1.09
CA GLY A 21 -37.22 -9.77 0.12
C GLY A 21 -36.42 -9.93 -1.18
N PHE A 22 -36.66 -11.03 -1.89
CA PHE A 22 -35.94 -11.44 -3.10
C PHE A 22 -35.93 -10.35 -4.17
N VAL A 23 -37.09 -9.77 -4.47
CA VAL A 23 -37.22 -8.75 -5.52
C VAL A 23 -36.29 -7.57 -5.28
N ALA A 24 -36.10 -7.11 -4.04
CA ALA A 24 -35.24 -5.95 -3.76
C ALA A 24 -33.77 -6.29 -3.95
N ILE A 25 -33.36 -7.50 -3.55
CA ILE A 25 -31.97 -7.91 -3.71
C ILE A 25 -31.65 -8.07 -5.20
N VAL A 26 -32.56 -8.67 -5.96
CA VAL A 26 -32.41 -8.86 -7.40
C VAL A 26 -32.39 -7.53 -8.12
N VAL A 27 -33.37 -6.65 -7.88
CA VAL A 27 -33.41 -5.29 -8.45
C VAL A 27 -32.16 -4.50 -8.10
N GLY A 28 -31.72 -4.52 -6.83
CA GLY A 28 -30.52 -3.79 -6.41
C GLY A 28 -29.21 -4.35 -6.99
N THR A 29 -29.14 -5.67 -7.17
CA THR A 29 -27.98 -6.32 -7.82
C THR A 29 -27.95 -5.99 -9.31
N LEU A 30 -29.10 -6.10 -9.98
CA LEU A 30 -29.26 -5.73 -11.39
C LEU A 30 -29.02 -4.25 -11.61
N SER A 31 -29.47 -3.37 -10.71
CA SER A 31 -29.30 -1.93 -10.86
C SER A 31 -27.83 -1.56 -10.89
N TRP A 32 -27.02 -2.10 -9.99
CA TRP A 32 -25.57 -1.86 -9.98
C TRP A 32 -24.88 -2.44 -11.22
N LEU A 33 -25.25 -3.65 -11.63
CA LEU A 33 -24.65 -4.31 -12.80
C LEU A 33 -24.98 -3.56 -14.10
N LEU A 34 -26.26 -3.20 -14.29
CA LEU A 34 -26.75 -2.43 -15.43
C LEU A 34 -26.19 -1.01 -15.42
N ALA A 35 -26.14 -0.35 -14.26
CA ALA A 35 -25.55 0.99 -14.16
C ALA A 35 -24.07 0.97 -14.51
N GLY A 36 -23.30 -0.01 -14.02
CA GLY A 36 -21.90 -0.19 -14.36
C GLY A 36 -21.71 -0.41 -15.87
N TRP A 37 -22.42 -1.37 -16.47
CA TRP A 37 -22.37 -1.61 -17.91
C TRP A 37 -22.74 -0.34 -18.69
N ALA A 38 -23.92 0.23 -18.44
CA ALA A 38 -24.38 1.41 -19.15
C ALA A 38 -23.41 2.58 -19.03
N THR A 39 -22.76 2.75 -17.87
CA THR A 39 -21.73 3.76 -17.66
C THR A 39 -20.51 3.53 -18.56
N PHE A 40 -20.04 2.29 -18.72
CA PHE A 40 -18.95 1.99 -19.65
C PHE A 40 -19.33 2.22 -21.12
N MET A 41 -20.56 1.91 -21.51
CA MET A 41 -21.05 2.07 -22.89
C MET A 41 -21.38 3.54 -23.25
N PHE A 42 -22.10 4.23 -22.36
CA PHE A 42 -22.71 5.52 -22.65
C PHE A 42 -22.05 6.69 -21.90
N GLY A 43 -21.23 6.43 -20.89
CA GLY A 43 -20.58 7.48 -20.08
C GLY A 43 -19.74 8.44 -20.91
N GLY A 44 -18.99 7.92 -21.90
CA GLY A 44 -18.20 8.75 -22.83
C GLY A 44 -19.07 9.64 -23.72
N ALA A 45 -20.21 9.14 -24.20
CA ALA A 45 -21.15 9.93 -24.99
C ALA A 45 -21.80 11.03 -24.15
N ALA A 46 -22.20 10.71 -22.92
CA ALA A 46 -22.74 11.68 -21.97
C ALA A 46 -21.71 12.76 -21.59
N ALA A 47 -20.44 12.38 -21.41
CA ALA A 47 -19.36 13.33 -21.14
C ALA A 47 -19.14 14.32 -22.29
N ARG A 48 -19.21 13.84 -23.55
CA ARG A 48 -19.14 14.70 -24.73
C ARG A 48 -20.34 15.62 -24.86
N TRP A 49 -21.52 15.14 -24.50
CA TRP A 49 -22.73 15.98 -24.46
C TRP A 49 -22.59 17.10 -23.42
N LEU A 50 -22.04 16.78 -22.25
CA LEU A 50 -21.78 17.76 -21.19
C LEU A 50 -20.69 18.78 -21.56
N ALA A 51 -19.75 18.40 -22.42
CA ALA A 51 -18.69 19.27 -22.95
C ALA A 51 -19.09 20.02 -24.24
N ASP A 52 -20.39 20.10 -24.57
CA ASP A 52 -20.92 20.71 -25.80
C ASP A 52 -20.26 20.18 -27.10
N GLY A 53 -19.94 18.90 -27.14
CA GLY A 53 -19.32 18.23 -28.29
C GLY A 53 -17.80 18.46 -28.44
N LYS A 54 -17.17 19.23 -27.55
CA LYS A 54 -15.70 19.42 -27.49
C LYS A 54 -15.02 18.22 -26.82
N HIS A 55 -13.69 18.27 -26.74
CA HIS A 55 -12.91 17.31 -25.96
C HIS A 55 -13.24 17.47 -24.47
N PRO A 56 -13.82 16.45 -23.80
CA PRO A 56 -14.22 16.57 -22.40
C PRO A 56 -13.01 16.72 -21.48
N SER A 57 -13.07 17.69 -20.57
CA SER A 57 -12.19 17.77 -19.42
C SER A 57 -12.40 16.58 -18.47
N ALA A 58 -11.48 16.37 -17.53
CA ALA A 58 -11.59 15.32 -16.53
C ALA A 58 -12.89 15.44 -15.69
N THR A 59 -13.32 16.67 -15.40
CA THR A 59 -14.56 16.97 -14.67
C THR A 59 -15.80 16.62 -15.47
N GLU A 60 -15.85 16.94 -16.77
CA GLU A 60 -16.99 16.61 -17.63
C GLU A 60 -17.05 15.12 -17.92
N SER A 61 -15.89 14.47 -18.03
CA SER A 61 -15.78 13.00 -18.12
C SER A 61 -16.38 12.33 -16.90
N PHE A 62 -15.94 12.73 -15.70
CA PHE A 62 -16.49 12.17 -14.47
C PHE A 62 -17.99 12.49 -14.33
N GLY A 63 -18.41 13.71 -14.67
CA GLY A 63 -19.80 14.14 -14.66
C GLY A 63 -20.70 13.31 -15.57
N GLY A 64 -20.29 13.07 -16.81
CA GLY A 64 -21.04 12.25 -17.77
C GLY A 64 -21.19 10.80 -17.34
N TYR A 65 -20.11 10.19 -16.82
CA TYR A 65 -20.15 8.83 -16.29
C TYR A 65 -21.05 8.73 -15.05
N ALA A 66 -20.92 9.67 -14.11
CA ALA A 66 -21.77 9.73 -12.92
C ALA A 66 -23.24 9.95 -13.29
N MET A 67 -23.53 10.81 -14.26
CA MET A 67 -24.89 11.07 -14.74
C MET A 67 -25.54 9.81 -15.31
N VAL A 68 -24.84 9.05 -16.17
CA VAL A 68 -25.35 7.78 -16.70
C VAL A 68 -25.53 6.76 -15.58
N PHE A 69 -24.56 6.63 -14.68
CA PHE A 69 -24.63 5.69 -13.57
C PHE A 69 -25.86 5.95 -12.69
N VAL A 70 -26.04 7.19 -12.25
CA VAL A 70 -27.17 7.60 -11.39
C VAL A 70 -28.49 7.51 -12.15
N GLY A 71 -28.54 7.93 -13.41
CA GLY A 71 -29.75 7.85 -14.24
C GLY A 71 -30.27 6.41 -14.38
N VAL A 72 -29.36 5.45 -14.58
CA VAL A 72 -29.73 4.03 -14.66
C VAL A 72 -30.15 3.49 -13.30
N LEU A 73 -29.45 3.84 -12.21
CA LEU A 73 -29.86 3.43 -10.87
C LEU A 73 -31.28 3.89 -10.52
N ILE A 74 -31.61 5.15 -10.82
CA ILE A 74 -32.96 5.70 -10.60
C ILE A 74 -33.97 4.95 -11.47
N SER A 75 -33.68 4.75 -12.75
CA SER A 75 -34.58 4.06 -13.69
C SER A 75 -34.90 2.63 -13.23
N VAL A 76 -33.88 1.86 -12.85
CA VAL A 76 -34.07 0.49 -12.35
C VAL A 76 -34.77 0.48 -10.99
N ALA A 77 -34.49 1.44 -10.11
CA ALA A 77 -35.18 1.55 -8.83
C ALA A 77 -36.68 1.81 -8.98
N VAL A 78 -37.07 2.70 -9.91
CA VAL A 78 -38.48 2.99 -10.22
C VAL A 78 -39.18 1.74 -10.76
N ILE A 79 -38.57 1.06 -11.74
CA ILE A 79 -39.10 -0.20 -12.28
C ILE A 79 -39.25 -1.25 -11.16
N GLY A 80 -38.24 -1.37 -10.30
CA GLY A 80 -38.24 -2.28 -9.17
C GLY A 80 -39.35 -1.98 -8.15
N MET A 81 -39.71 -0.72 -7.96
CA MET A 81 -40.83 -0.32 -7.10
C MET A 81 -42.17 -0.82 -7.66
N VAL A 82 -42.37 -0.71 -8.97
CA VAL A 82 -43.57 -1.22 -9.65
C VAL A 82 -43.65 -2.75 -9.56
N ILE A 83 -42.55 -3.45 -9.81
CA ILE A 83 -42.49 -4.92 -9.69
C ILE A 83 -42.82 -5.35 -8.26
N ARG A 84 -42.23 -4.67 -7.26
CA ARG A 84 -42.49 -4.94 -5.85
C ARG A 84 -43.96 -4.75 -5.48
N ALA A 85 -44.57 -3.65 -5.93
CA ALA A 85 -45.99 -3.41 -5.73
C ALA A 85 -46.86 -4.53 -6.34
N GLY A 86 -46.49 -5.05 -7.50
CA GLY A 86 -47.16 -6.20 -8.12
C GLY A 86 -47.04 -7.49 -7.31
N VAL A 87 -45.85 -7.77 -6.75
CA VAL A 87 -45.61 -8.94 -5.89
C VAL A 87 -46.35 -8.83 -4.56
N ASP A 88 -46.45 -7.62 -4.01
CA ASP A 88 -47.23 -7.37 -2.79
C ASP A 88 -48.74 -7.52 -3.05
N ALA A 89 -49.23 -7.13 -4.23
CA ALA A 89 -50.64 -7.26 -4.62
C ALA A 89 -51.11 -8.72 -4.68
N ILE A 90 -50.25 -9.64 -5.12
CA ILE A 90 -50.55 -11.09 -5.17
C ILE A 90 -50.39 -11.81 -3.82
N LYS A 91 -50.12 -11.06 -2.72
CA LYS A 91 -49.92 -11.60 -1.35
C LYS A 91 -48.84 -12.68 -1.23
N LEU A 92 -47.91 -12.77 -2.18
CA LEU A 92 -46.78 -13.71 -2.13
C LEU A 92 -45.62 -13.22 -1.26
N GLY A 93 -45.83 -12.19 -0.42
CA GLY A 93 -44.78 -11.58 0.39
C GLY A 93 -44.03 -12.54 1.30
N GLY A 94 -44.67 -13.63 1.77
CA GLY A 94 -43.98 -14.68 2.54
C GLY A 94 -42.93 -15.44 1.71
N THR A 95 -43.31 -15.84 0.49
CA THR A 95 -42.42 -16.53 -0.45
C THR A 95 -41.31 -15.62 -0.95
N ASP A 96 -41.59 -14.36 -1.25
CA ASP A 96 -40.57 -13.35 -1.64
C ASP A 96 -39.50 -13.18 -0.55
N ARG A 97 -39.89 -13.17 0.73
CA ARG A 97 -38.96 -13.10 1.87
C ARG A 97 -38.13 -14.36 2.02
N MET A 98 -38.72 -15.55 1.89
CA MET A 98 -37.97 -16.82 1.95
C MET A 98 -36.94 -16.94 0.82
N LEU A 99 -37.32 -16.58 -0.41
CA LEU A 99 -36.38 -16.51 -1.53
C LEU A 99 -35.30 -15.44 -1.30
N GLY A 100 -35.67 -14.33 -0.66
CA GLY A 100 -34.74 -13.26 -0.28
C GLY A 100 -33.71 -13.73 0.75
N PHE A 101 -34.11 -14.55 1.73
CA PHE A 101 -33.19 -15.19 2.66
C PHE A 101 -32.19 -16.08 1.93
N GLY A 102 -32.66 -16.97 1.05
CA GLY A 102 -31.78 -17.85 0.27
C GLY A 102 -30.77 -17.07 -0.57
N LEU A 103 -31.23 -16.03 -1.28
CA LEU A 103 -30.34 -15.17 -2.07
C LEU A 103 -29.37 -14.37 -1.18
N GLY A 104 -29.81 -13.94 0.00
CA GLY A 104 -29.00 -13.27 1.01
C GLY A 104 -27.89 -14.17 1.57
N VAL A 105 -28.18 -15.45 1.80
CA VAL A 105 -27.16 -16.45 2.18
C VAL A 105 -26.13 -16.62 1.05
N VAL A 106 -26.59 -16.81 -0.19
CA VAL A 106 -25.69 -16.96 -1.35
C VAL A 106 -24.78 -15.74 -1.51
N ARG A 107 -25.35 -14.53 -1.44
CA ARG A 107 -24.59 -13.28 -1.51
C ARG A 107 -23.63 -13.13 -0.34
N GLY A 108 -24.07 -13.45 0.88
CA GLY A 108 -23.24 -13.43 2.07
C GLY A 108 -22.06 -14.40 1.96
N ALA A 109 -22.29 -15.60 1.46
CA ALA A 109 -21.26 -16.60 1.20
C ALA A 109 -20.29 -16.16 0.09
N PHE A 110 -20.79 -15.49 -0.96
CA PHE A 110 -19.94 -14.89 -1.98
C PHE A 110 -19.03 -13.80 -1.39
N LEU A 111 -19.57 -12.85 -0.63
CA LEU A 111 -18.78 -11.81 0.05
C LEU A 111 -17.77 -12.42 1.04
N ALA A 112 -18.19 -13.44 1.80
CA ALA A 112 -17.32 -14.16 2.72
C ALA A 112 -16.18 -14.87 1.98
N SER A 113 -16.44 -15.45 0.81
CA SER A 113 -15.43 -16.07 -0.05
C SER A 113 -14.43 -15.05 -0.59
N VAL A 114 -14.89 -13.87 -1.01
CA VAL A 114 -14.04 -12.73 -1.41
C VAL A 114 -13.12 -12.32 -0.25
N LEU A 115 -13.66 -12.26 0.97
CA LEU A 115 -12.88 -11.88 2.16
C LEU A 115 -11.82 -12.95 2.51
N VAL A 116 -12.18 -14.24 2.43
CA VAL A 116 -11.25 -15.36 2.61
C VAL A 116 -10.15 -15.32 1.54
N LEU A 117 -10.49 -15.00 0.30
CA LEU A 117 -9.54 -14.81 -0.78
C LEU A 117 -8.54 -13.69 -0.46
N LEU A 118 -9.04 -12.51 -0.07
CA LEU A 118 -8.23 -11.35 0.31
C LEU A 118 -7.32 -11.65 1.51
N MET A 119 -7.85 -12.29 2.57
CA MET A 119 -7.05 -12.68 3.73
C MET A 119 -5.97 -13.71 3.39
N GLY A 120 -6.21 -14.58 2.39
CA GLY A 120 -5.19 -15.51 1.91
C GLY A 120 -4.01 -14.86 1.17
N PHE A 121 -4.13 -13.59 0.76
CA PHE A 121 -3.00 -12.79 0.26
C PHE A 121 -2.20 -12.10 1.39
N THR A 122 -2.68 -12.18 2.63
CA THR A 122 -2.04 -11.61 3.84
C THR A 122 -1.36 -12.74 4.62
N PRO A 123 -0.32 -12.52 5.46
CA PRO A 123 0.31 -13.57 6.29
C PRO A 123 -0.57 -14.20 7.39
N LEU A 124 -1.89 -14.02 7.34
CA LEU A 124 -2.89 -14.59 8.25
C LEU A 124 -3.01 -16.15 8.25
N PRO A 125 -2.63 -16.90 7.20
CA PRO A 125 -2.69 -18.38 7.23
C PRO A 125 -1.84 -19.06 8.31
N ARG A 126 -0.93 -18.33 8.97
CA ARG A 126 -0.09 -18.86 10.05
C ARG A 126 -0.80 -18.94 11.41
N GLU A 127 -1.89 -18.19 11.58
CA GLU A 127 -2.67 -18.11 12.82
C GLU A 127 -3.43 -19.41 13.15
N PRO A 128 -3.46 -19.85 14.42
CA PRO A 128 -4.24 -21.02 14.84
C PRO A 128 -5.75 -20.85 14.60
N ALA A 129 -6.25 -19.61 14.67
CA ALA A 129 -7.65 -19.28 14.36
C ALA A 129 -8.05 -19.56 12.89
N TRP A 130 -7.09 -19.62 11.97
CA TRP A 130 -7.33 -19.98 10.57
C TRP A 130 -7.46 -21.50 10.37
N ARG A 131 -6.66 -22.30 11.10
CA ARG A 131 -6.64 -23.76 10.95
C ARG A 131 -7.82 -24.46 11.61
N GLN A 132 -8.38 -23.84 12.65
CA GLN A 132 -9.50 -24.40 13.42
C GLN A 132 -10.88 -23.98 12.88
N SER A 133 -10.93 -23.22 11.80
CA SER A 133 -12.17 -22.60 11.35
C SER A 133 -13.07 -23.57 10.59
N VAL A 134 -14.34 -23.64 10.99
CA VAL A 134 -15.34 -24.55 10.40
C VAL A 134 -15.93 -23.98 9.10
N LEU A 135 -16.02 -22.65 8.97
CA LEU A 135 -16.60 -22.00 7.79
C LEU A 135 -15.62 -21.85 6.62
N LEU A 136 -14.31 -21.89 6.90
CA LEU A 136 -13.26 -21.81 5.88
C LEU A 136 -13.32 -22.92 4.83
N PRO A 137 -13.40 -24.22 5.17
CA PRO A 137 -13.49 -25.29 4.17
C PRO A 137 -14.76 -25.21 3.31
N MET A 138 -15.87 -24.64 3.82
CA MET A 138 -17.07 -24.40 3.02
C MET A 138 -16.90 -23.27 1.99
N LEU A 139 -16.12 -22.23 2.32
CA LEU A 139 -15.89 -21.07 1.45
C LEU A 139 -14.66 -21.25 0.52
N GLN A 140 -13.80 -22.23 0.82
CA GLN A 140 -12.61 -22.55 0.02
C GLN A 140 -12.90 -22.87 -1.45
N PRO A 141 -13.94 -23.67 -1.81
CA PRO A 141 -14.27 -23.91 -3.21
C PRO A 141 -14.60 -22.62 -3.97
N GLY A 142 -15.36 -21.72 -3.36
CA GLY A 142 -15.69 -20.42 -3.93
C GLY A 142 -14.44 -19.54 -4.10
N ALA A 143 -13.62 -19.44 -3.06
CA ALA A 143 -12.36 -18.70 -3.11
C ALA A 143 -11.37 -19.30 -4.13
N GLY A 144 -11.35 -20.62 -4.30
CA GLY A 144 -10.54 -21.33 -5.28
C GLY A 144 -10.98 -21.05 -6.72
N TRP A 145 -12.30 -21.09 -6.97
CA TRP A 145 -12.86 -20.68 -8.26
C TRP A 145 -12.52 -19.24 -8.60
N MET A 146 -12.64 -18.32 -7.63
CA MET A 146 -12.25 -16.91 -7.81
C MET A 146 -10.75 -16.75 -8.08
N ARG A 147 -9.87 -17.54 -7.42
CA ARG A 147 -8.43 -17.57 -7.72
C ARG A 147 -8.13 -18.04 -9.13
N ALA A 148 -8.86 -19.01 -9.64
CA ALA A 148 -8.67 -19.51 -11.01
C ALA A 148 -9.04 -18.47 -12.08
N GLN A 149 -9.98 -17.56 -11.76
CA GLN A 149 -10.37 -16.44 -12.62
C GLN A 149 -9.41 -15.25 -12.55
N LEU A 150 -8.62 -15.13 -11.47
CA LEU A 150 -7.56 -14.15 -11.43
C LEU A 150 -6.50 -14.59 -12.46
N PRO A 151 -6.21 -13.78 -13.50
CA PRO A 151 -5.05 -14.04 -14.35
C PRO A 151 -3.88 -14.14 -13.40
N ALA A 152 -3.15 -15.27 -13.46
CA ALA A 152 -2.07 -15.53 -12.52
C ALA A 152 -1.28 -14.22 -12.40
N TRP A 153 -1.31 -13.59 -11.22
CA TRP A 153 -0.35 -12.58 -10.83
C TRP A 153 0.98 -13.32 -10.72
N ARG A 154 1.46 -13.83 -11.87
CA ARG A 154 2.84 -13.82 -12.25
C ARG A 154 3.18 -12.36 -12.02
N MET A 155 3.72 -12.07 -10.84
CA MET A 155 4.85 -11.17 -10.81
C MET A 155 5.62 -11.59 -12.07
N PRO A 156 5.81 -10.71 -13.08
CA PRO A 156 6.90 -10.94 -14.01
C PRO A 156 8.00 -11.39 -13.08
N SER A 157 8.45 -12.65 -13.22
CA SER A 157 9.64 -13.04 -12.52
C SER A 157 10.57 -11.97 -13.00
N MET A 158 10.83 -10.98 -12.15
CA MET A 158 12.05 -10.26 -12.22
C MET A 158 12.98 -11.44 -12.02
N GLU A 159 13.37 -12.06 -13.14
CA GLU A 159 14.72 -12.46 -13.39
C GLU A 159 15.49 -11.21 -12.97
N MET A 160 15.67 -11.07 -11.64
CA MET A 160 16.85 -10.52 -11.04
C MET A 160 17.88 -11.21 -11.90
N PRO A 161 18.57 -10.47 -12.79
CA PRO A 161 19.62 -11.07 -13.57
C PRO A 161 20.40 -11.85 -12.54
N SER A 162 20.40 -13.18 -12.64
CA SER A 162 21.45 -13.93 -11.99
C SER A 162 22.65 -13.28 -12.61
N MET A 163 23.28 -12.35 -11.88
CA MET A 163 24.55 -11.80 -12.30
C MET A 163 25.32 -13.07 -12.54
N GLU A 164 25.54 -13.40 -13.81
CA GLU A 164 26.26 -14.60 -14.16
C GLU A 164 27.63 -14.36 -13.56
N LEU A 165 27.82 -14.94 -12.38
CA LEU A 165 29.08 -15.09 -11.69
C LEU A 165 29.97 -16.09 -12.48
N GLY A 166 29.80 -16.15 -13.81
CA GLY A 166 30.51 -16.96 -14.77
C GLY A 166 31.28 -16.12 -15.78
N ASN A 167 30.99 -14.82 -15.90
CA ASN A 167 31.71 -13.92 -16.81
C ASN A 167 32.28 -12.67 -16.12
N LEU A 168 32.46 -12.73 -14.79
CA LEU A 168 33.41 -11.84 -14.14
C LEU A 168 34.78 -12.13 -14.74
N PRO A 169 35.52 -11.13 -15.25
CA PRO A 169 36.93 -11.33 -15.54
C PRO A 169 37.55 -11.92 -14.26
N THR A 170 38.42 -12.91 -14.43
CA THR A 170 39.18 -13.65 -13.40
C THR A 170 40.08 -12.75 -12.52
N GLU A 171 39.82 -11.45 -12.50
CA GLU A 171 40.46 -10.35 -11.80
C GLU A 171 39.73 -9.98 -10.50
N LEU A 172 38.75 -10.76 -10.02
CA LEU A 172 38.27 -10.69 -8.64
C LEU A 172 38.79 -11.84 -7.75
N GLY A 173 39.71 -12.66 -8.26
CA GLY A 173 40.55 -13.57 -7.46
C GLY A 173 41.82 -12.91 -6.91
N LYS A 174 42.01 -11.61 -7.19
CA LYS A 174 43.15 -10.78 -6.75
C LYS A 174 42.71 -9.44 -6.16
N LEU A 175 41.57 -9.41 -5.46
CA LEU A 175 41.48 -8.42 -4.40
C LEU A 175 42.51 -8.85 -3.33
N PRO A 176 43.43 -7.97 -2.89
CA PRO A 176 44.21 -8.28 -1.72
C PRO A 176 43.20 -8.59 -0.63
N SER A 177 43.29 -9.79 -0.06
CA SER A 177 42.51 -10.19 1.11
C SER A 177 42.54 -9.02 2.08
N ALA A 178 41.40 -8.35 2.28
CA ALA A 178 41.25 -7.31 3.27
C ALA A 178 41.37 -7.99 4.64
N GLY A 179 42.61 -8.19 5.06
CA GLY A 179 42.98 -9.13 6.11
C GLY A 179 44.41 -9.64 6.04
N ASP A 180 45.21 -9.29 5.03
CA ASP A 180 46.64 -9.63 5.01
C ASP A 180 47.45 -8.69 5.92
N ASN A 181 47.37 -8.91 7.23
CA ASN A 181 48.14 -8.19 8.24
C ASN A 181 49.60 -8.68 8.34
N THR A 182 50.08 -9.47 7.38
CA THR A 182 51.44 -10.05 7.42
C THR A 182 52.52 -8.97 7.28
N ASP A 183 52.24 -7.92 6.50
CA ASP A 183 53.13 -6.76 6.35
C ASP A 183 53.07 -5.81 7.55
N LEU A 184 51.88 -5.62 8.15
CA LEU A 184 51.73 -4.89 9.41
C LEU A 184 52.39 -5.64 10.59
N GLY A 185 52.32 -6.96 10.62
CA GLY A 185 53.00 -7.80 11.60
C GLY A 185 54.52 -7.75 11.49
N LYS A 186 55.07 -7.66 10.27
CA LYS A 186 56.49 -7.40 10.04
C LYS A 186 56.91 -5.98 10.45
N ALA A 187 56.06 -4.99 10.18
CA ALA A 187 56.32 -3.60 10.55
C ALA A 187 56.27 -3.37 12.07
N LEU A 188 55.43 -4.12 12.79
CA LEU A 188 55.29 -4.02 14.25
C LEU A 188 56.23 -4.97 15.02
N GLY A 189 56.63 -6.09 14.43
CA GLY A 189 57.50 -7.09 15.06
C GLY A 189 59.00 -6.86 14.85
N GLY A 190 59.40 -6.09 13.82
CA GLY A 190 60.80 -5.87 13.46
C GLY A 190 61.29 -4.49 13.85
N SER A 191 61.96 -4.37 15.00
CA SER A 191 63.03 -3.41 15.38
C SER A 191 62.96 -1.91 15.02
N GLY A 192 61.96 -1.40 14.29
CA GLY A 192 61.92 -0.04 13.77
C GLY A 192 61.31 0.99 14.72
N LEU A 193 60.42 0.56 15.63
CA LEU A 193 59.85 1.43 16.66
C LEU A 193 60.90 1.80 17.72
N SER A 194 61.76 0.84 18.08
CA SER A 194 62.90 1.03 18.99
C SER A 194 63.91 2.04 18.44
N ASP A 195 64.23 1.95 17.15
CA ASP A 195 65.15 2.86 16.47
C ASP A 195 64.57 4.27 16.33
N THR A 196 63.25 4.38 16.16
CA THR A 196 62.56 5.69 16.05
C THR A 196 62.47 6.39 17.41
N ILE A 197 62.20 5.65 18.49
CA ILE A 197 62.21 6.19 19.86
C ILE A 197 63.62 6.64 20.25
N THR A 198 64.66 5.89 19.88
CA THR A 198 66.06 6.23 20.13
C THR A 198 66.53 7.45 19.31
N ARG A 199 65.98 7.64 18.10
CA ARG A 199 66.24 8.81 17.25
C ARG A 199 65.49 10.06 17.70
N ALA A 200 64.28 9.92 18.25
CA ALA A 200 63.48 11.03 18.78
C ALA A 200 63.97 11.53 20.14
N LEU A 201 64.54 10.65 20.97
CA LEU A 201 65.12 11.01 22.28
C LEU A 201 66.58 11.52 22.22
N GLY A 202 67.13 11.73 21.02
CA GLY A 202 68.35 12.53 20.76
C GLY A 202 69.50 12.39 21.75
N ASN A 203 70.47 11.50 21.48
CA ASN A 203 71.75 11.48 22.20
C ASN A 203 72.56 12.77 21.86
N PRO A 204 73.03 13.55 22.86
CA PRO A 204 73.59 14.87 22.64
C PRO A 204 75.02 14.75 22.12
N GLY A 205 75.23 15.21 20.89
CA GLY A 205 76.59 15.36 20.38
C GLY A 205 76.65 15.47 18.87
N LYS A 206 77.10 16.64 18.41
CA LYS A 206 77.59 16.95 17.06
C LYS A 206 76.52 17.38 16.05
N THR A 207 75.97 18.56 16.27
CA THR A 207 75.57 19.49 15.21
C THR A 207 76.78 20.34 14.81
N ALA A 208 77.27 20.16 13.58
CA ALA A 208 78.13 21.12 12.91
C ALA A 208 77.48 21.46 11.56
N GLY A 209 76.99 22.71 11.49
CA GLY A 209 76.74 23.51 10.29
C GLY A 209 75.88 22.92 9.18
N ASP A 210 74.66 23.45 9.00
CA ASP A 210 74.34 24.32 7.85
C ASP A 210 72.91 24.84 8.00
N GLY A 211 72.72 26.15 7.86
CA GLY A 211 71.48 26.84 8.20
C GLY A 211 70.56 27.02 7.01
N ARG A 212 69.27 26.65 7.17
CA ARG A 212 68.13 27.26 6.46
C ARG A 212 66.88 27.29 7.34
N ASP A 213 66.19 28.42 7.21
CA ASP A 213 65.10 29.00 8.01
C ASP A 213 63.75 28.22 7.94
N PRO A 214 62.96 28.08 9.02
CA PRO A 214 61.81 27.17 9.11
C PRO A 214 60.44 27.87 9.24
N THR A 215 59.89 28.44 8.16
CA THR A 215 58.58 29.15 8.22
C THR A 215 57.54 28.70 7.20
N GLN A 216 57.57 27.45 6.74
CA GLN A 216 56.49 26.91 5.88
C GLN A 216 56.00 25.55 6.35
N ALA A 217 55.58 25.50 7.62
CA ALA A 217 54.77 24.41 8.15
C ALA A 217 53.48 24.99 8.72
N MET A 218 52.35 24.76 8.03
CA MET A 218 51.07 24.36 8.64
C MET A 218 49.96 24.23 7.58
N PRO A 219 49.39 23.02 7.39
CA PRO A 219 48.09 22.82 6.76
C PRO A 219 46.99 22.74 7.83
N ALA A 220 45.86 23.42 7.63
CA ALA A 220 44.68 23.24 8.45
C ALA A 220 43.42 23.38 7.58
N ASN A 221 42.84 22.26 7.17
CA ASN A 221 41.46 22.24 6.70
C ASN A 221 40.76 21.02 7.32
N ILE A 222 40.01 21.29 8.38
CA ILE A 222 39.03 20.40 9.00
C ILE A 222 37.70 21.18 8.96
N ASP A 223 36.68 20.51 8.41
CA ASP A 223 35.21 20.69 8.36
C ASP A 223 34.55 21.44 9.56
N PRO A 224 33.25 21.88 9.61
CA PRO A 224 32.09 21.69 8.70
C PRO A 224 31.11 22.90 8.55
N ALA A 225 30.03 22.72 7.79
CA ALA A 225 28.72 23.41 7.87
C ALA A 225 28.65 24.95 7.69
N GLN A 226 28.48 25.42 6.45
CA GLN A 226 28.04 26.79 6.14
C GLN A 226 26.49 26.86 6.17
N VAL A 227 25.94 27.18 7.34
CA VAL A 227 24.56 27.66 7.51
C VAL A 227 24.51 29.11 7.04
N ARG A 228 23.76 29.40 5.97
CA ARG A 228 23.54 30.77 5.47
C ARG A 228 22.50 31.48 6.35
N GLY A 229 22.97 32.44 7.15
CA GLY A 229 22.12 33.40 7.85
C GLY A 229 22.00 34.72 7.08
N GLY A 230 20.89 35.42 7.31
CA GLY A 230 20.76 36.86 7.10
C GLY A 230 19.70 37.31 6.10
N GLU A 231 18.47 37.53 6.58
CA GLU A 231 17.79 38.82 6.39
C GLU A 231 16.72 38.95 7.50
N SER A 232 16.85 40.01 8.28
CA SER A 232 15.97 40.46 9.37
C SER A 232 15.24 41.72 8.93
N ASP A 233 13.95 41.91 9.23
CA ASP A 233 13.42 43.08 10.00
C ASP A 233 11.87 43.00 10.18
N PRO A 234 11.16 43.88 10.94
CA PRO A 234 10.59 43.53 12.23
C PRO A 234 9.08 43.87 12.35
N ALA A 235 8.34 43.16 13.21
CA ALA A 235 7.13 43.72 13.83
C ALA A 235 6.81 42.97 15.12
N ARG A 236 7.26 43.58 16.21
CA ARG A 236 6.91 43.29 17.59
C ARG A 236 5.56 43.93 17.90
N VAL A 237 4.57 43.15 18.33
CA VAL A 237 3.54 43.59 19.30
C VAL A 237 3.24 42.42 20.24
N GLU A 238 3.35 42.70 21.53
CA GLU A 238 3.26 41.76 22.65
C GLU A 238 1.81 41.49 23.11
N SER A 239 1.61 40.30 23.69
CA SER A 239 0.85 39.96 24.91
C SER A 239 -0.38 40.80 25.34
N GLN A 240 -1.55 40.13 25.43
CA GLN A 240 -2.52 40.11 26.55
C GLN A 240 -3.56 39.03 26.18
N GLY A 241 -4.02 38.08 27.00
CA GLY A 241 -4.53 38.18 28.36
C GLY A 241 -5.82 37.34 28.42
N GLN A 242 -5.78 36.29 29.24
CA GLN A 242 -6.83 35.35 29.67
C GLN A 242 -8.28 35.91 29.80
N ALA A 243 -9.31 35.10 29.46
CA ALA A 243 -10.58 35.06 30.21
C ALA A 243 -11.36 33.72 30.03
N ARG A 244 -11.85 33.18 31.16
CA ARG A 244 -12.64 31.93 31.33
C ARG A 244 -14.11 32.08 30.88
N PRO A 245 -14.82 30.98 30.60
CA PRO A 245 -16.29 31.01 30.51
C PRO A 245 -16.95 30.95 31.90
N PRO A 246 -18.07 31.63 32.16
CA PRO A 246 -18.91 31.34 33.29
C PRO A 246 -19.88 30.19 32.96
N SER A 247 -19.97 29.27 33.91
CA SER A 247 -21.08 28.35 34.11
C SER A 247 -22.35 29.11 34.49
N GLN A 248 -23.49 28.73 33.90
CA GLN A 248 -24.81 28.52 34.53
C GLN A 248 -25.65 27.64 33.60
#